data_AF-A0A5R2N441-F1
#
_entry.id   AF-A0A5R2N441-F1
#
_cell.length_a   1.000
_cell.length_b   1.000
_cell.length_c   1.000
_cell.angle_alpha   90.00
_cell.angle_beta   90.00
_cell.angle_gamma   90.00
#
_symmetry.space_group_name_H-M   'P 1'
#
loop_
_entity.id
_entity.type
_entity.pdbx_description
1 polymer ?
#
loop_
_entity_poly.entity_id
_entity_poly.type
_entity_poly.pdbx_seq_one_letter_code
_entity_poly.pdbx_strand_id
1 'polypeptide(L)' 'FQLIDHDEKRLRAYQEIRHVDGWLAATSETLSLHVDMSGPKVAPFPADELARIEAMRAAHSVLRMPERAGRSIGIRRKQG' A
#
# COMPACT_ATOMS: atom_id res chain seq x y z
N PHE A 1 0.73 5.80 -7.15
CA PHE A 1 1.19 5.05 -5.96
C PHE A 1 0.95 5.94 -4.75
N GLN A 2 0.35 5.41 -3.69
CA GLN A 2 0.16 6.11 -2.43
C GLN A 2 0.56 5.19 -1.29
N LEU A 3 1.49 5.64 -0.45
CA LEU A 3 1.87 4.95 0.79
C LEU A 3 0.81 5.27 1.84
N ILE A 4 -0.02 4.28 2.19
CA ILE A 4 -1.11 4.45 3.16
C ILE A 4 -0.60 4.35 4.59
N ASP A 5 0.28 3.38 4.85
CA ASP A 5 0.77 3.09 6.19
C ASP A 5 2.11 2.38 6.16
N HIS A 6 2.83 2.40 7.28
CA HIS A 6 4.05 1.62 7.46
C HIS A 6 4.32 1.34 8.95
N ASP A 7 5.19 0.38 9.20
CA ASP A 7 5.86 0.24 10.49
C ASP A 7 7.37 0.01 10.27
N GLU A 8 8.06 -0.50 11.29
CA GLU A 8 9.50 -0.80 11.23
C GLU A 8 9.92 -1.71 10.06
N LYS A 9 9.02 -2.49 9.45
CA LYS A 9 9.37 -3.49 8.40
C LYS A 9 8.31 -3.76 7.34
N ARG A 10 7.15 -3.10 7.40
CA ARG A 10 6.01 -3.32 6.51
C ARG A 10 5.58 -2.02 5.85
N LEU A 11 5.12 -2.11 4.60
CA LEU A 11 4.49 -1.01 3.87
C LEU A 11 3.10 -1.45 3.43
N ARG A 12 2.09 -0.60 3.67
CA ARG A 12 0.77 -0.70 3.06
C ARG A 12 0.67 0.35 1.97
N ALA A 13 0.59 -0.08 0.71
CA ALA A 13 0.52 0.82 -0.43
C ALA A 13 -0.72 0.58 -1.29
N TYR A 14 -1.13 1.64 -2.00
CA TYR A 14 -2.22 1.62 -2.96
C TYR A 14 -1.76 2.08 -4.34
N GLN A 15 -2.20 1.35 -5.36
CA GLN A 15 -1.85 1.61 -6.75
C GLN A 15 -3.10 1.54 -7.62
N GLU A 16 -3.10 2.39 -8.65
CA GLU A 16 -4.14 2.47 -9.65
C GLU A 16 -3.50 2.28 -11.02
N ILE A 17 -4.15 1.51 -11.88
CA ILE A 17 -3.86 1.48 -13.30
C ILE A 17 -4.97 2.27 -13.97
N ARG A 18 -4.60 3.37 -14.62
CA ARG A 18 -5.51 4.24 -15.36
C ARG A 18 -5.26 4.09 -16.85
N HIS A 19 -6.34 3.96 -17.61
CA HIS A 19 -6.26 4.03 -19.06
C HIS A 19 -5.90 5.45 -19.50
N VAL A 20 -5.34 5.60 -20.70
CA VAL A 20 -4.98 6.92 -21.26
C VAL A 20 -6.20 7.83 -21.40
N ASP A 21 -7.38 7.26 -21.63
CA ASP A 21 -8.67 7.98 -21.68
C ASP A 21 -9.22 8.37 -20.29
N GLY A 22 -8.45 8.13 -19.22
CA GLY A 22 -8.72 8.62 -17.87
C GLY A 22 -9.52 7.69 -16.95
N TRP A 23 -10.10 6.60 -17.47
CA TRP A 23 -10.85 5.66 -16.63
C TRP A 23 -9.95 4.74 -15.80
N LEU A 24 -10.44 4.33 -14.63
CA LEU A 24 -9.73 3.48 -13.67
C LEU A 24 -9.91 2.01 -14.04
N ALA A 25 -8.84 1.39 -14.55
CA ALA A 25 -8.88 0.01 -15.04
C ALA A 25 -8.73 -1.03 -13.93
N ALA A 26 -7.81 -0.79 -13.00
CA ALA A 26 -7.57 -1.68 -11.89
C ALA A 26 -7.04 -0.92 -10.68
N THR A 27 -7.21 -1.54 -9.52
CA THR A 27 -6.66 -1.06 -8.25
C THR A 27 -6.01 -2.21 -7.52
N SER A 28 -4.90 -1.94 -6.85
CA SER A 28 -4.20 -2.89 -5.99
C SER A 28 -3.88 -2.24 -4.66
N GLU A 29 -4.21 -2.94 -3.59
CA GLU A 29 -3.76 -2.62 -2.25
C GLU A 29 -2.88 -3.77 -1.77
N THR A 30 -1.65 -3.44 -1.37
CA THR A 30 -0.61 -4.43 -1.09
C THR A 30 0.03 -4.16 0.25
N LEU A 31 0.31 -5.24 1.00
CA LEU A 31 1.19 -5.25 2.15
C LEU A 31 2.54 -5.86 1.75
N SER A 32 3.59 -5.04 1.76
CA SER A 32 4.96 -5.46 1.44
C SER A 32 5.80 -5.56 2.72
N LEU A 33 6.74 -6.50 2.75
CA LEU A 33 7.60 -6.76 3.90
C LEU A 33 9.08 -6.60 3.49
N HIS A 34 9.87 -5.97 4.34
CA HIS A 34 11.31 -5.94 4.20
C HIS A 34 11.93 -7.27 4.64
N VAL A 35 12.78 -7.85 3.79
CA VAL A 35 13.37 -9.18 3.99
C VAL A 35 14.88 -9.06 4.00
N ASP A 36 15.51 -9.59 5.04
CA ASP A 36 16.96 -9.79 5.10
C ASP A 36 17.33 -10.96 4.18
N MET A 37 18.19 -10.67 3.21
CA MET A 37 18.60 -11.64 2.19
C MET A 37 19.72 -12.57 2.68
N SER A 38 20.35 -12.31 3.83
CA SER A 38 21.35 -13.20 4.45
C SER A 38 20.72 -14.47 5.05
N GLY A 39 19.43 -14.42 5.34
CA GLY A 39 18.57 -15.56 5.66
C GLY A 39 17.13 -15.08 5.64
N PRO A 40 16.27 -15.54 4.70
CA PRO A 40 15.05 -14.84 4.25
C PRO A 40 14.00 -14.72 5.36
N LYS A 41 14.21 -13.72 6.21
CA LYS A 41 13.40 -13.38 7.38
C LYS A 41 13.02 -11.92 7.29
N VAL A 42 11.84 -11.61 7.80
CA VAL A 42 11.39 -10.22 7.89
C VAL A 42 12.26 -9.49 8.91
N ALA A 43 12.81 -8.34 8.53
CA ALA A 43 13.70 -7.54 9.36
C ALA A 43 13.30 -6.05 9.29
N PRO A 44 13.63 -5.24 10.32
CA PRO A 44 13.45 -3.79 10.27
C PRO A 44 14.16 -3.16 9.07
N PHE A 45 13.58 -2.11 8.51
CA PHE A 45 14.26 -1.27 7.52
C PHE A 45 15.56 -0.69 8.12
N PRO A 46 16.62 -0.55 7.32
CA PRO A 46 17.74 0.32 7.66
C PRO A 46 17.25 1.73 8.01
N ALA A 47 17.91 2.38 8.97
CA ALA A 47 17.44 3.66 9.53
C ALA A 47 17.29 4.78 8.47
N ASP A 48 18.19 4.80 7.49
CA ASP A 48 18.15 5.74 6.37
C ASP A 48 16.99 5.47 5.40
N GLU A 49 16.65 4.20 5.16
CA GLU A 49 15.47 3.82 4.38
C GLU A 49 14.17 4.10 5.13
N LEU A 50 14.13 3.82 6.44
CA LEU A 50 12.97 4.16 7.27
C LEU A 50 12.68 5.67 7.24
N ALA A 51 13.72 6.51 7.34
CA ALA A 51 13.57 7.97 7.24
C ALA A 51 12.98 8.42 5.88
N ARG A 52 13.34 7.75 4.78
CA ARG A 52 12.75 8.01 3.45
C ARG A 52 11.29 7.59 3.38
N ILE A 53 10.95 6.44 3.96
CA ILE A 53 9.57 5.94 4.06
C ILE A 53 8.70 6.90 4.87
N GLU A 54 9.19 7.36 6.02
CA GLU A 54 8.50 8.34 6.88
C GLU A 54 8.25 9.66 6.15
N ALA A 55 9.26 10.18 5.45
CA ALA A 55 9.11 11.40 4.64
C ALA A 55 8.04 11.22 3.54
N MET A 56 8.04 10.08 2.83
CA MET A 56 7.01 9.77 1.84
C MET A 56 5.62 9.65 2.48
N ARG A 57 5.52 9.00 3.65
CA ARG A 57 4.24 8.86 4.37
C ARG A 57 3.70 10.20 4.82
N ALA A 58 4.56 11.10 5.29
CA ALA A 58 4.19 12.46 5.67
C ALA A 58 3.67 13.23 4.45
N ALA A 59 4.37 13.17 3.31
CA ALA A 59 3.92 13.81 2.06
C ALA A 59 2.57 13.25 1.56
N HIS A 60 2.34 11.94 1.70
CA HIS A 60 1.07 11.30 1.32
C HIS A 60 -0.06 11.47 2.35
N SER A 61 0.22 11.99 3.55
CA SER A 61 -0.79 12.14 4.62
C SER A 61 -1.90 13.12 4.29
N VAL A 62 -1.61 14.10 3.43
CA VAL A 62 -2.57 15.12 2.98
C VAL A 62 -3.46 14.64 1.84
N LEU A 63 -3.13 13.51 1.21
CA LEU A 63 -3.94 12.92 0.14
C LEU A 63 -5.18 12.25 0.74
N ARG A 64 -6.30 12.33 0.03
CA ARG A 64 -7.51 11.60 0.40
C ARG A 64 -7.22 10.09 0.42
N MET A 65 -7.81 9.38 1.38
CA MET A 65 -7.80 7.91 1.39
C MET A 65 -8.46 7.37 0.11
N PRO A 66 -7.84 6.42 -0.62
CA PRO A 66 -8.44 5.85 -1.82
C PRO A 66 -9.80 5.20 -1.53
N GLU A 67 -10.79 5.47 -2.38
CA GLU A 67 -12.18 5.03 -2.16
C GLU A 67 -12.32 3.50 -2.04
N ARG A 68 -11.47 2.72 -2.72
CA ARG A 68 -11.54 1.25 -2.70
C ARG A 68 -10.51 0.61 -1.77
N ALA A 69 -9.77 1.38 -0.97
CA ALA A 69 -8.87 0.84 0.04
C ALA A 69 -9.68 0.13 1.15
N GLY A 70 -9.14 -0.97 1.68
CA GLY A 70 -9.73 -1.77 2.76
C GLY A 70 -10.90 -2.66 2.35
N ARG A 71 -11.16 -2.86 1.05
CA ARG A 71 -12.28 -3.72 0.61
C ARG A 71 -12.03 -5.19 0.97
N SER A 72 -13.06 -5.84 1.48
CA SER A 72 -13.08 -7.28 1.73
C SER A 72 -13.60 -8.06 0.53
N ILE A 73 -13.18 -9.32 0.42
CA ILE A 73 -13.69 -10.25 -0.58
C ILE A 73 -14.90 -10.98 0.00
N GLY A 74 -15.99 -11.01 -0.76
CA GLY A 74 -17.20 -11.76 -0.37
C GLY A 74 -18.18 -11.91 -1.52
N ILE A 75 -18.98 -12.98 -1.48
CA ILE A 75 -20.06 -13.22 -2.46
C ILE A 75 -21.32 -12.51 -1.96
N ARG A 76 -21.78 -11.49 -2.68
CA ARG A 76 -23.05 -10.82 -2.38
C ARG A 76 -24.21 -11.74 -2.76
N ARG A 77 -25.03 -12.12 -1.78
CA ARG A 77 -26.27 -12.87 -2.02
C ARG A 77 -27.41 -11.90 -2.34
N LYS A 78 -28.28 -12.26 -3.29
CA LYS A 78 -29.53 -11.54 -3.52
C LYS A 78 -30.42 -11.74 -2.29
N GLN A 79 -31.00 -10.64 -1.79
CA GLN A 79 -32.13 -10.75 -0.87
C GLN A 79 -33.32 -11.22 -1.71
N GLY A 80 -33.94 -12.32 -1.28
CA GLY A 80 -35.17 -12.84 -1.87
C GLY A 80 -36.37 -11.99 -1.50
#